data_AF-A0A7K9CKW5-F1
#
_entry.id   AF-A0A7K9CKW5-F1
#
_cell.length_a   1.000
_cell.length_b   1.000
_cell.length_c   1.000
_cell.angle_alpha   90.00
_cell.angle_beta   90.00
_cell.angle_gamma   90.00
#
_symmetry.space_group_name_H-M   'P 1'
#
loop_
_entity.id
_entity.type
_entity.pdbx_description
1 polymer ?
#
loop_
_entity_poly.entity_id
_entity_poly.type
_entity_poly.pdbx_seq_one_letter_code
_entity_poly.pdbx_strand_id
1 'polypeptide(L)'
;MSSQQEILSDGRFSRIARDPMFWEMPEKERKVKIDKRFRAMFHDKKFKMKYTVDKRGRPVNYSTTENLRKFYALSESDSDLSENDSKEHTGKKRKTKKVQPKREADS
;
A
#
# COMPACT_ATOMS: atom_id res chain seq x y z
N MET A 1 10.75 17.91 17.78
CA MET A 1 11.54 17.87 19.03
C MET A 1 11.23 19.05 19.94
N SER A 2 11.09 20.28 19.44
CA SER A 2 10.75 21.46 20.25
C SER A 2 9.38 21.36 20.95
N SER A 3 8.35 20.85 20.27
CA SER A 3 6.99 20.74 20.81
C SER A 3 6.87 19.81 22.02
N GLN A 4 7.71 18.76 22.12
CA GLN A 4 7.68 17.85 23.26
C GLN A 4 8.25 18.51 24.52
N GLN A 5 9.25 19.38 24.37
CA GLN A 5 9.82 20.13 25.49
C GLN A 5 8.81 21.14 26.06
N GLU A 6 8.01 21.79 25.20
CA GLU A 6 6.93 22.67 25.62
C GLU A 6 5.86 21.91 26.44
N ILE A 7 5.44 20.72 25.97
CA ILE A 7 4.48 19.87 26.68
C ILE A 7 5.02 19.39 28.03
N LEU A 8 6.31 19.06 28.12
CA LEU A 8 6.95 18.64 29.36
C LEU A 8 7.12 19.80 30.36
N SER A 9 7.30 21.02 29.86
CA SER A 9 7.40 22.24 30.67
C SER A 9 6.04 22.70 31.23
N ASP A 10 4.94 22.37 30.55
CA ASP A 10 3.59 22.66 31.04
C ASP A 10 3.24 21.76 32.24
N GLY A 11 3.02 22.38 33.40
CA GLY A 11 2.64 21.68 34.63
C GLY A 11 1.41 20.79 34.47
N ARG A 12 0.48 21.14 33.56
CA ARG A 12 -0.72 20.35 33.27
C ARG A 12 -0.41 18.99 32.64
N PHE A 13 0.64 18.89 31.82
CA PHE A 13 0.99 17.69 31.05
C PHE A 13 2.27 17.00 31.54
N SER A 14 2.98 17.58 32.51
CA SER A 14 4.18 17.03 33.12
C SER A 14 4.08 15.57 33.58
N ARG A 15 2.87 15.11 33.95
CA ARG A 15 2.61 13.74 34.42
C ARG A 15 2.50 12.72 33.28
N ILE A 16 2.07 13.13 32.08
CA ILE A 16 1.76 12.23 30.96
C ILE A 16 2.99 11.43 30.50
N ALA A 17 4.17 12.03 30.54
CA ALA A 17 5.39 11.35 30.11
C ALA A 17 5.89 10.27 31.10
N ARG A 18 5.51 10.37 32.37
CA ARG A 18 6.00 9.49 33.45
C ARG A 18 4.98 8.46 33.90
N ASP A 19 3.69 8.78 33.75
CA ASP A 19 2.61 7.93 34.24
C ASP A 19 2.36 6.77 33.27
N PRO A 20 2.49 5.50 33.73
CA PRO A 20 2.31 4.32 32.89
C PRO A 20 0.91 4.21 32.28
N MET A 21 -0.09 4.90 32.84
CA MET A 21 -1.43 4.97 32.26
C MET A 21 -1.44 5.58 30.85
N PHE A 22 -0.48 6.48 30.55
CA PHE A 22 -0.37 7.15 29.26
C PHE A 22 0.70 6.53 28.35
N TRP A 23 1.32 5.42 28.75
CA TRP A 23 2.23 4.72 27.87
C TRP A 23 1.47 4.03 26.75
N GLU A 24 1.87 4.33 25.52
CA GLU A 24 1.34 3.64 24.37
C GLU A 24 1.73 2.16 24.41
N MET A 25 0.79 1.30 24.02
CA MET A 25 1.05 -0.13 23.91
C MET A 25 2.22 -0.40 22.94
N PRO A 26 3.20 -1.25 23.33
CA PRO A 26 4.35 -1.56 22.48
C PRO A 26 3.92 -2.02 21.08
N GLU A 27 4.68 -1.63 20.05
CA GLU A 27 4.32 -1.96 18.67
C GLU A 27 4.21 -3.47 18.41
N LYS A 28 5.01 -4.27 19.13
CA LYS A 28 5.01 -5.73 19.04
C LYS A 28 3.69 -6.36 19.48
N GLU A 29 3.03 -5.75 20.46
CA GLU A 29 1.73 -6.18 20.97
C GLU A 29 0.60 -5.56 20.15
N ARG A 30 0.81 -4.33 19.67
CA ARG A 30 -0.14 -3.61 18.82
C ARG A 30 -0.34 -4.25 17.45
N LYS A 31 0.72 -4.83 16.87
CA LYS A 31 0.71 -5.38 15.50
C LYS A 31 0.49 -6.88 15.49
N VAL A 32 -0.42 -7.34 14.64
CA VAL A 32 -0.75 -8.75 14.45
C VAL A 32 0.18 -9.39 13.42
N LYS A 33 0.63 -10.63 13.66
CA LYS A 33 1.43 -11.38 12.68
C LYS A 33 0.60 -11.71 11.44
N ILE A 34 1.19 -11.50 10.26
CA ILE A 34 0.57 -11.89 8.99
C ILE A 34 0.74 -13.38 8.74
N ASP A 35 -0.36 -14.03 8.37
CA ASP A 35 -0.36 -15.38 7.82
C ASP A 35 0.03 -15.34 6.32
N LYS A 36 0.64 -16.41 5.83
CA LYS A 36 1.19 -16.55 4.47
C LYS A 36 0.16 -16.22 3.38
N ARG A 37 -1.12 -16.54 3.62
CA ARG A 37 -2.23 -16.30 2.68
C ARG A 37 -2.47 -14.82 2.39
N PHE A 38 -2.14 -13.95 3.34
CA PHE A 38 -2.47 -12.52 3.28
C PHE A 38 -1.27 -11.63 2.89
N ARG A 39 -0.11 -12.24 2.70
CA ARG A 39 1.13 -11.55 2.28
C ARG A 39 0.96 -10.80 0.96
N ALA A 40 0.19 -11.37 0.03
CA ALA A 40 -0.07 -10.76 -1.28
C ALA A 40 -0.79 -9.40 -1.21
N MET A 41 -1.52 -9.08 -0.13
CA MET A 41 -2.28 -7.83 0.00
C MET A 41 -1.41 -6.56 -0.10
N PHE A 42 -0.11 -6.67 0.20
CA PHE A 42 0.82 -5.54 0.14
C PHE A 42 1.38 -5.29 -1.26
N HIS A 43 1.38 -6.31 -2.13
CA HIS A 43 2.05 -6.26 -3.42
C HIS A 43 1.05 -6.21 -4.57
N ASP A 44 -0.01 -7.02 -4.49
CA ASP A 44 -1.00 -7.19 -5.54
C ASP A 44 -1.76 -5.89 -5.83
N LYS A 45 -1.77 -5.51 -7.11
CA LYS A 45 -2.51 -4.33 -7.62
C LYS A 45 -4.01 -4.40 -7.30
N LYS A 46 -4.56 -5.62 -7.14
CA LYS A 46 -5.96 -5.87 -6.75
C LYS A 46 -6.34 -5.25 -5.40
N PHE A 47 -5.37 -5.12 -4.48
CA PHE A 47 -5.59 -4.58 -3.13
C PHE A 47 -5.01 -3.17 -2.95
N LYS A 48 -4.24 -2.67 -3.92
CA LYS A 48 -3.68 -1.31 -3.94
C LYS A 48 -4.69 -0.31 -4.49
N MET A 49 -5.59 0.18 -3.63
CA MET A 49 -6.52 1.25 -3.95
C MET A 49 -6.08 2.55 -3.25
N LYS A 50 -6.17 3.68 -3.96
CA LYS A 50 -5.94 5.01 -3.41
C LYS A 50 -7.28 5.71 -3.28
N TYR A 51 -7.68 6.02 -2.05
CA TYR A 51 -8.88 6.82 -1.78
C TYR A 51 -8.44 8.26 -1.55
N THR A 52 -8.91 9.18 -2.40
CA THR A 52 -8.59 10.61 -2.31
C THR A 52 -9.54 11.38 -1.40
N VAL A 53 -10.70 10.81 -1.09
CA VAL A 53 -11.77 11.46 -0.32
C VAL A 53 -12.31 10.48 0.71
N ASP A 54 -12.41 10.92 1.96
CA ASP A 54 -13.02 10.15 3.06
C ASP A 54 -14.56 10.13 2.92
N LYS A 55 -15.25 9.26 3.66
CA LYS A 55 -16.73 9.20 3.72
C LYS A 55 -17.37 10.54 4.13
N ARG A 56 -16.60 11.41 4.80
CA ARG A 56 -17.01 12.76 5.21
C ARG A 56 -16.64 13.86 4.20
N GLY A 57 -16.14 13.52 3.01
CA GLY A 57 -15.79 14.49 1.98
C GLY A 57 -14.45 15.20 2.17
N ARG A 58 -13.70 14.91 3.25
CA ARG A 58 -12.37 15.48 3.46
C ARG A 58 -11.39 14.90 2.44
N PRO A 59 -10.58 15.72 1.75
CA PRO A 59 -9.51 15.20 0.91
C PRO A 59 -8.45 14.56 1.80
N VAL A 60 -8.12 13.30 1.54
CA VAL A 60 -7.10 12.57 2.27
C VAL A 60 -6.25 11.73 1.33
N ASN A 61 -4.97 11.62 1.65
CA ASN A 61 -4.01 10.81 0.90
C ASN A 61 -3.77 9.50 1.67
N TYR A 62 -4.75 8.60 1.69
CA TYR A 62 -4.57 7.28 2.31
C TYR A 62 -4.36 6.20 1.25
N SER A 63 -3.23 5.50 1.36
CA SER A 63 -2.97 4.26 0.62
C SER A 63 -3.44 3.05 1.44
N THR A 64 -4.05 2.05 0.78
CA THR A 64 -4.42 0.79 1.47
C THR A 64 -3.22 0.12 2.11
N THR A 65 -2.07 0.13 1.44
CA THR A 65 -0.81 -0.45 1.95
C THR A 65 -0.31 0.24 3.23
N GLU A 66 -0.42 1.57 3.30
CA GLU A 66 -0.03 2.35 4.50
C GLU A 66 -0.95 2.03 5.68
N ASN A 67 -2.23 1.83 5.43
CA ASN A 67 -3.18 1.47 6.47
C ASN A 67 -2.94 0.04 6.98
N LEU A 68 -2.67 -0.92 6.09
CA LEU A 68 -2.35 -2.30 6.49
C LEU A 68 -1.05 -2.38 7.32
N ARG A 69 -0.04 -1.56 7.01
CA ARG A 69 1.23 -1.49 7.77
C ARG A 69 1.04 -1.08 9.25
N LYS A 70 -0.06 -0.41 9.59
CA LYS A 70 -0.34 -0.01 10.99
C LYS A 70 -0.74 -1.20 11.86
N PHE A 71 -1.46 -2.17 11.27
CA PHE A 71 -2.06 -3.27 12.01
C PHE A 71 -1.22 -4.54 11.98
N TYR A 72 -0.37 -4.72 10.98
CA TYR A 72 0.34 -5.97 10.80
C TYR A 72 1.85 -5.85 10.98
N ALA A 73 2.44 -6.86 11.61
CA ALA A 73 3.87 -7.02 11.73
C ALA A 73 4.42 -7.64 10.44
N LEU A 74 5.10 -6.83 9.62
CA LEU A 74 5.83 -7.29 8.45
C LEU A 74 7.22 -7.76 8.88
N SER A 75 7.59 -8.98 8.48
CA SER A 75 8.98 -9.41 8.58
C SER A 75 9.82 -8.61 7.57
N GLU A 76 11.07 -8.28 7.89
CA GLU A 76 11.96 -7.51 7.00
C GLU A 76 12.08 -8.13 5.60
N SER A 77 11.99 -9.46 5.51
CA SER A 77 12.00 -10.21 4.25
C SER A 77 10.75 -10.02 3.35
N ASP A 78 9.72 -9.32 3.85
CA ASP A 78 8.49 -8.99 3.12
C ASP A 78 8.47 -7.54 2.58
N SER A 79 9.38 -6.70 3.06
CA SER A 79 9.43 -5.28 2.71
C SER A 79 9.99 -5.03 1.30
N ASP A 80 10.89 -5.90 0.81
CA ASP A 80 11.73 -5.63 -0.37
C ASP A 80 11.17 -6.13 -1.71
N LEU A 81 9.99 -6.74 -1.76
CA LEU A 81 9.44 -7.29 -3.02
C LEU A 81 8.65 -6.26 -3.87
N SER A 82 8.89 -4.95 -3.70
CA SER A 82 7.95 -3.91 -4.17
C SER A 82 8.50 -2.88 -5.17
N GLU A 83 9.54 -3.16 -5.94
CA GLU A 83 10.05 -2.19 -6.93
C GLU A 83 10.42 -2.80 -8.29
N ASN A 84 9.50 -3.54 -8.95
CA ASN A 84 9.64 -3.72 -10.40
C ASN A 84 8.34 -4.17 -11.10
N ASP A 85 7.37 -3.29 -11.34
CA ASP A 85 6.35 -3.58 -12.36
C ASP A 85 5.71 -2.31 -12.94
N SER A 86 6.58 -1.47 -13.52
CA SER A 86 6.18 -0.26 -14.26
C SER A 86 7.07 -0.07 -15.48
N LYS A 87 7.06 -1.03 -16.42
CA LYS A 87 7.33 -0.83 -17.85
C LYS A 87 7.10 -2.14 -18.61
N GLU A 88 6.68 -1.99 -19.86
CA GLU A 88 6.43 -3.03 -20.87
C GLU A 88 5.10 -3.80 -20.81
N HIS A 89 4.06 -3.20 -21.40
CA HIS A 89 3.22 -3.93 -22.34
C HIS A 89 2.74 -3.00 -23.47
N THR A 90 3.64 -2.60 -24.37
CA THR A 90 3.23 -2.19 -25.73
C THR A 90 3.13 -3.44 -26.60
N GLY A 91 1.96 -4.09 -26.58
CA GLY A 91 1.66 -5.26 -27.40
C GLY A 91 1.68 -4.93 -28.89
N LYS A 92 2.64 -5.53 -29.61
CA LYS A 92 2.76 -5.53 -31.07
C LYS A 92 1.46 -6.02 -31.74
N LYS A 93 0.79 -5.14 -32.49
CA LYS A 93 -0.29 -5.50 -33.43
C LYS A 93 0.29 -6.41 -34.54
N ARG A 94 -0.04 -7.71 -34.52
CA ARG A 94 0.21 -8.63 -35.64
C ARG A 94 -0.86 -8.36 -36.72
N LYS A 95 -0.44 -7.80 -37.87
CA LYS A 95 -1.29 -7.66 -39.07
C LYS A 95 -1.49 -9.04 -39.69
N THR A 96 -2.73 -9.52 -39.76
CA THR A 96 -3.12 -10.67 -40.58
C THR A 96 -3.20 -10.22 -42.06
N LYS A 97 -2.41 -10.85 -42.93
CA LYS A 97 -2.50 -10.68 -44.39
C LYS A 97 -3.79 -11.35 -44.87
N LYS A 98 -4.68 -10.58 -45.50
CA LYS A 98 -5.80 -11.12 -46.32
C LYS A 98 -5.21 -11.79 -47.56
N VAL A 99 -5.49 -13.08 -47.74
CA VAL A 99 -5.26 -13.82 -48.99
C VAL A 99 -6.51 -13.65 -49.86
N GLN A 100 -6.35 -13.18 -51.09
CA GLN A 100 -7.43 -13.16 -52.08
C GLN A 100 -7.45 -14.47 -52.87
N PRO A 101 -8.61 -15.04 -53.21
CA PRO A 101 -8.71 -16.20 -54.09
C PRO A 101 -8.50 -15.79 -55.55
N LYS A 102 -7.62 -16.51 -56.25
CA LYS A 102 -7.49 -16.47 -57.71
C LYS A 102 -8.74 -17.13 -58.31
N ARG A 103 -9.40 -16.45 -59.26
CA ARG A 103 -10.37 -17.09 -60.16
C ARG A 103 -9.60 -17.62 -61.37
N GLU A 104 -9.69 -18.92 -61.56
CA GLU A 104 -9.37 -19.61 -62.81
C GLU A 104 -10.42 -19.25 -63.87
N ALA A 105 -9.96 -19.05 -65.10
CA ALA A 105 -10.81 -19.10 -66.29
C ALA A 105 -9.99 -19.85 -67.35
N ASP A 106 -10.37 -21.10 -67.58
CA ASP A 106 -10.02 -21.92 -68.72
C ASP A 106 -10.90 -21.55 -69.94
N SER A 107 -10.31 -21.71 -71.12
CA SER A 107 -10.88 -21.65 -72.50
C SER A 107 -11.15 -20.29 -73.11
#